data_AF-A0A1I7VI62-F1
#
_entry.id   AF-A0A1I7VI62-F1
#
_cell.length_a   1.000
_cell.length_b   1.000
_cell.length_c   1.000
_cell.angle_alpha   90.00
_cell.angle_beta   90.00
_cell.angle_gamma   90.00
#
_symmetry.space_group_name_H-M   'P 1'
#
loop_
_entity.id
_entity.type
_entity.pdbx_description
1 polymer ?
#
loop_
_entity_poly.entity_id
_entity_poly.type
_entity_poly.pdbx_seq_one_letter_code
_entity_poly.pdbx_strand_id
1 'polypeptide(L)'
;MECMLPMGFSGAWEQYAENFCWAQDTYFVPPKVFVEDISAEERRERRISYYQWMPFFLLFQAACFKAPTLIWKYFAGQSGMKLGQILRLSSDPANSSLEVKKGNIEALCIHLQGALRFHERVKKKKLVPHKICRILNLKYANYYVATIYILAKLAFLANAIFQISLMTRYLLPELRNDYGLESWINIIWPKNVSPSWHYSGIFPLVTLCDFEVREMGNIQTHTVQCVLVVNLFTEKIFILLWAWFMVLAALTSLSVFNWIYLLTENCSKEHFILNHLEMSGTPFDKNDPQNKEHVDCFLHKYLGTDGIFVLRMVANHADVVFATELIASLWRSHYVFEERRKNISQMDKVWPQHQQRLEMALLEEAETARKISSDALNVLQRKRSIFFDSPYFVKRGSPTGVTIPKVPSRNILGSPCLLSRNNSKDSIIPFSPRLGNHPRGSTFSTESQGKLRRRHSMEDIDIGGGRVKFADSSDEEDREKEKEKGPKSFNMTRKSSIKIW
;
A
#
# COMPACT_ATOMS: atom_id res chain seq x y z
N MET A 1 24.21 -32.23 21.54
CA MET A 1 23.31 -33.15 22.27
C MET A 1 24.24 -33.98 23.13
N GLU A 2 23.81 -34.39 24.31
CA GLU A 2 24.69 -35.17 25.21
C GLU A 2 24.14 -36.58 25.30
N CYS A 3 24.96 -37.60 25.05
CA CYS A 3 24.52 -39.00 25.04
C CYS A 3 25.19 -39.82 26.12
N MET A 4 24.42 -40.67 26.80
CA MET A 4 24.93 -41.60 27.80
C MET A 4 25.43 -42.87 27.13
N LEU A 5 26.74 -43.10 27.17
CA LEU A 5 27.35 -44.37 26.74
C LEU A 5 27.65 -45.27 27.94
N PRO A 6 27.59 -46.60 27.78
CA PRO A 6 27.92 -47.53 28.85
C PRO A 6 29.43 -47.51 29.16
N MET A 7 29.76 -47.95 30.37
CA MET A 7 31.15 -48.02 30.85
C MET A 7 31.99 -48.95 29.95
N GLY A 8 33.03 -48.40 29.33
CA GLY A 8 33.93 -49.15 28.44
C GLY A 8 34.19 -48.49 27.08
N PHE A 9 33.34 -47.57 26.65
CA PHE A 9 33.58 -46.74 25.46
C PHE A 9 34.56 -45.61 25.77
N SER A 10 35.45 -45.28 24.81
CA SER A 10 36.36 -44.13 24.94
C SER A 10 35.63 -42.82 24.65
N GLY A 11 36.18 -41.68 25.08
CA GLY A 11 35.58 -40.36 24.81
C GLY A 11 35.46 -40.03 23.31
N ALA A 12 36.24 -40.67 22.44
CA ALA A 12 36.08 -40.53 20.99
C ALA A 12 34.78 -41.17 20.48
N TRP A 13 34.36 -42.29 21.08
CA TRP A 13 33.09 -42.94 20.77
C TRP A 13 31.90 -42.12 21.26
N GLU A 14 32.02 -41.45 22.41
CA GLU A 14 31.02 -40.51 22.92
C GLU A 14 30.79 -39.37 21.93
N GLN A 15 31.86 -38.68 21.50
CA GLN A 15 31.76 -37.62 20.50
C GLN A 15 31.21 -38.11 19.16
N TYR A 16 31.56 -39.32 18.74
CA TYR A 16 31.01 -39.91 17.51
C TYR A 16 29.51 -40.17 17.65
N ALA A 17 29.09 -40.81 18.74
CA ALA A 17 27.68 -41.13 19.00
C ALA A 17 26.84 -39.84 19.11
N GLU A 18 27.33 -38.81 19.78
CA GLU A 18 26.65 -37.51 19.88
C GLU A 18 26.45 -36.85 18.52
N ASN A 19 27.50 -36.81 17.69
CA ASN A 19 27.40 -36.23 16.34
C ASN A 19 26.52 -37.08 15.41
N PHE A 20 26.63 -38.41 15.50
CA PHE A 20 25.82 -39.34 14.73
C PHE A 20 24.34 -39.21 15.08
N CYS A 21 24.00 -39.25 16.37
CA CYS A 21 22.63 -39.13 16.86
C CYS A 21 22.06 -37.72 16.68
N TRP A 22 22.91 -36.69 16.54
CA TRP A 22 22.45 -35.35 16.19
C TRP A 22 22.07 -35.26 14.71
N ALA A 23 22.82 -35.93 13.83
CA ALA A 23 22.57 -35.96 12.40
C ALA A 23 21.40 -36.90 12.03
N GLN A 24 21.27 -38.02 12.75
CA GLN A 24 20.24 -39.03 12.52
C GLN A 24 18.97 -38.75 13.32
N ASP A 25 17.82 -39.24 12.84
CA ASP A 25 16.56 -39.14 13.58
C ASP A 25 16.62 -39.93 14.91
N THR A 26 16.23 -39.29 16.01
CA THR A 26 16.04 -39.93 17.31
C THR A 26 14.58 -40.31 17.52
N TYR A 27 14.24 -41.20 18.45
CA TYR A 27 12.85 -41.54 18.76
C TYR A 27 12.55 -41.43 20.26
N PHE A 28 11.27 -41.27 20.60
CA PHE A 28 10.83 -41.19 21.99
C PHE A 28 10.16 -42.49 22.43
N VAL A 29 10.50 -42.95 23.63
CA VAL A 29 9.84 -44.07 24.31
C VAL A 29 9.49 -43.63 25.73
N PRO A 30 8.24 -43.85 26.20
CA PRO A 30 7.87 -43.55 27.57
C PRO A 30 8.75 -44.34 28.56
N PRO A 31 9.23 -43.73 29.67
CA PRO A 31 10.20 -44.37 30.57
C PRO A 31 9.74 -45.67 31.27
N LYS A 32 8.44 -46.00 31.20
CA LYS A 32 7.87 -47.22 31.79
C LYS A 32 7.88 -48.42 30.83
N VAL A 33 8.24 -48.21 29.56
CA VAL A 33 8.22 -49.23 28.51
C VAL A 33 9.65 -49.59 28.15
N PHE A 34 9.97 -50.88 28.10
CA PHE A 34 11.29 -51.34 27.68
C PHE A 34 11.43 -51.19 26.16
N VAL A 35 12.63 -50.80 25.71
CA VAL A 35 12.91 -50.59 24.28
C VAL A 35 12.78 -51.89 23.48
N GLU A 36 13.09 -53.01 24.11
CA GLU A 36 13.01 -54.37 23.55
C GLU A 36 11.57 -54.78 23.16
N ASP A 37 10.58 -54.28 23.88
CA ASP A 37 9.16 -54.60 23.65
C ASP A 37 8.58 -53.87 22.43
N ILE A 38 9.30 -52.89 21.88
CA ILE A 38 8.82 -52.01 20.81
C ILE A 38 9.37 -52.49 19.46
N SER A 39 8.46 -52.78 18.54
CA SER A 39 8.80 -53.18 17.17
C SER A 39 9.61 -52.11 16.43
N ALA A 40 10.44 -52.54 15.47
CA ALA A 40 11.25 -51.62 14.66
C ALA A 40 10.39 -50.63 13.83
N GLU A 41 9.17 -51.03 13.47
CA GLU A 41 8.21 -50.18 12.76
C GLU A 41 7.68 -49.07 13.66
N GLU A 42 7.26 -49.42 14.89
CA GLU A 42 6.77 -48.47 15.88
C GLU A 42 7.87 -47.48 16.33
N ARG A 43 9.14 -47.92 16.42
CA ARG A 43 10.28 -47.01 16.63
C ARG A 43 10.45 -46.02 15.47
N ARG A 44 10.15 -46.43 14.24
CA ARG A 44 10.23 -45.57 13.05
C ARG A 44 9.13 -44.52 13.03
N GLU A 45 7.92 -44.88 13.44
CA GLU A 45 6.79 -43.95 13.53
C GLU A 45 7.03 -42.89 14.62
N ARG A 46 7.64 -43.27 15.74
CA ARG A 46 7.98 -42.37 16.87
C ARG A 46 9.22 -41.52 16.65
N ARG A 47 9.74 -41.42 15.43
CA ARG A 47 10.93 -40.62 15.12
C ARG A 47 10.63 -39.13 15.22
N ILE A 48 11.61 -38.42 15.75
CA ILE A 48 11.57 -37.00 16.04
C ILE A 48 12.73 -36.35 15.29
N SER A 49 12.39 -35.51 14.32
CA SER A 49 13.35 -34.79 13.48
C SER A 49 13.03 -33.30 13.34
N TYR A 50 11.94 -32.81 13.93
CA TYR A 50 11.53 -31.41 13.78
C TYR A 50 12.59 -30.43 14.30
N TYR A 51 13.33 -30.76 15.37
CA TYR A 51 14.30 -29.84 15.94
C TYR A 51 15.43 -29.46 14.97
N GLN A 52 15.79 -30.36 14.04
CA GLN A 52 16.78 -30.10 13.00
C GLN A 52 16.28 -29.07 11.96
N TRP A 53 14.99 -29.13 11.63
CA TRP A 53 14.35 -28.27 10.62
C TRP A 53 13.78 -26.97 11.17
N MET A 54 13.77 -26.81 12.49
CA MET A 54 13.21 -25.67 13.21
C MET A 54 13.63 -24.30 12.65
N PRO A 55 14.92 -24.00 12.42
CA PRO A 55 15.31 -22.66 11.99
C PRO A 55 14.78 -22.33 10.59
N PHE A 56 14.79 -23.31 9.69
CA PHE A 56 14.26 -23.17 8.34
C PHE A 56 12.74 -23.01 8.34
N PHE A 57 12.05 -23.74 9.22
CA PHE A 57 10.62 -23.59 9.43
C PHE A 57 10.27 -22.16 9.87
N LEU A 58 10.94 -21.63 10.90
CA LEU A 58 10.70 -20.27 11.38
C LEU A 58 11.01 -19.20 10.32
N LEU A 59 12.07 -19.39 9.52
CA LEU A 59 12.39 -18.51 8.39
C LEU A 59 11.26 -18.50 7.35
N PHE A 60 10.72 -19.69 7.02
CA PHE A 60 9.60 -19.82 6.11
C PHE A 60 8.35 -19.13 6.64
N GLN A 61 8.02 -19.30 7.93
CA GLN A 61 6.91 -18.60 8.57
C GLN A 61 7.06 -17.08 8.45
N ALA A 62 8.25 -16.55 8.74
CA ALA A 62 8.55 -15.12 8.61
C ALA A 62 8.36 -14.61 7.17
N ALA A 63 8.81 -15.38 6.18
CA ALA A 63 8.62 -15.06 4.76
C ALA A 63 7.13 -15.03 4.38
N CYS A 64 6.34 -16.00 4.84
CA CYS A 64 4.89 -16.03 4.62
C CYS A 64 4.18 -14.81 5.24
N PHE A 65 4.56 -14.35 6.44
CA PHE A 65 4.02 -13.11 7.02
C PHE A 65 4.35 -11.85 6.19
N LYS A 66 5.44 -11.88 5.42
CA LYS A 66 5.78 -10.78 4.51
C LYS A 66 4.92 -10.78 3.23
N ALA A 67 4.45 -11.94 2.78
CA ALA A 67 3.79 -12.10 1.49
C ALA A 67 2.54 -11.21 1.30
N PRO A 68 1.59 -11.11 2.26
CA PRO A 68 0.42 -10.23 2.12
C PRO A 68 0.79 -8.74 1.93
N THR A 69 1.91 -8.30 2.50
CA THR A 69 2.40 -6.92 2.33
C THR A 69 2.86 -6.67 0.90
N LEU A 70 3.51 -7.65 0.27
CA LEU A 70 3.96 -7.55 -1.13
C LEU A 70 2.76 -7.51 -2.07
N ILE A 71 1.77 -8.37 -1.81
CA ILE A 71 0.48 -8.40 -2.53
C ILE A 71 -0.19 -7.03 -2.47
N TRP A 72 -0.36 -6.47 -1.26
CA TRP A 72 -0.95 -5.14 -1.08
C TRP A 72 -0.19 -4.06 -1.84
N LYS A 73 1.13 -3.98 -1.69
CA LYS A 73 1.95 -2.94 -2.36
C LYS A 73 1.84 -3.03 -3.88
N TYR A 74 1.85 -4.25 -4.42
CA TYR A 74 1.72 -4.47 -5.86
C TYR A 74 0.35 -4.03 -6.38
N PHE A 75 -0.75 -4.49 -5.78
CA PHE A 75 -2.10 -4.18 -6.25
C PHE A 75 -2.49 -2.71 -5.98
N ALA A 76 -2.09 -2.14 -4.84
CA ALA A 76 -2.33 -0.73 -4.55
C ALA A 76 -1.53 0.18 -5.50
N GLY A 77 -0.32 -0.21 -5.91
CA GLY A 77 0.48 0.55 -6.88
C GLY A 77 -0.09 0.55 -8.30
N GLN A 78 -0.93 -0.44 -8.63
CA GLN A 78 -1.66 -0.51 -9.90
C GLN A 78 -2.91 0.39 -9.90
N SER A 79 -3.32 0.91 -8.74
CA SER A 79 -4.40 1.88 -8.68
C SER A 79 -3.92 3.25 -9.17
N GLY A 80 -4.79 4.00 -9.84
CA GLY A 80 -4.51 5.38 -10.24
C GLY A 80 -4.38 6.36 -9.07
N MET A 81 -4.57 5.88 -7.83
CA MET A 81 -4.52 6.65 -6.59
C MET A 81 -3.42 6.09 -5.69
N LYS A 82 -2.24 6.71 -5.72
CA LYS A 82 -1.11 6.31 -4.86
C LYS A 82 -1.38 6.65 -3.40
N LEU A 83 -2.10 5.79 -2.69
CA LEU A 83 -2.51 5.99 -1.29
C LEU A 83 -1.32 6.29 -0.37
N GLY A 84 -0.18 5.62 -0.57
CA GLY A 84 1.02 5.87 0.23
C GLY A 84 1.57 7.29 0.09
N GLN A 85 1.44 7.92 -1.08
CA GLN A 85 1.83 9.33 -1.26
C GLN A 85 0.83 10.27 -0.61
N ILE A 86 -0.46 9.98 -0.72
CA ILE A 86 -1.54 10.76 -0.08
C ILE A 86 -1.34 10.78 1.44
N LEU A 87 -1.11 9.61 2.04
CA LEU A 87 -0.91 9.47 3.49
C LEU A 87 0.39 10.15 3.95
N ARG A 88 1.47 10.03 3.17
CA ARG A 88 2.73 10.71 3.49
C ARG A 88 2.58 12.23 3.48
N LEU A 89 1.83 12.78 2.53
CA LEU A 89 1.61 14.23 2.44
C LEU A 89 0.66 14.73 3.53
N SER A 90 -0.32 13.91 3.95
CA SER A 90 -1.23 14.27 5.05
C SER A 90 -0.58 14.18 6.43
N SER A 91 0.35 13.23 6.63
CA SER A 91 1.05 13.03 7.90
C SER A 91 2.42 13.74 7.97
N ASP A 92 2.69 14.68 7.06
CA ASP A 92 3.95 15.42 7.04
C ASP A 92 4.04 16.35 8.27
N PRO A 93 5.12 16.31 9.08
CA PRO A 93 5.29 17.23 10.21
C PRO A 93 5.29 18.72 9.82
N ALA A 94 5.60 19.06 8.56
CA ALA A 94 5.52 20.43 8.05
C ALA A 94 4.08 20.99 8.02
N ASN A 95 3.06 20.13 8.10
CA ASN A 95 1.65 20.51 8.19
C ASN A 95 1.28 21.24 9.50
N SER A 96 2.21 21.33 10.45
CA SER A 96 2.08 22.21 11.62
C SER A 96 1.96 23.69 11.23
N SER A 97 2.59 24.10 10.13
CA SER A 97 2.47 25.45 9.58
C SER A 97 1.21 25.58 8.71
N LEU A 98 0.40 26.61 8.97
CA LEU A 98 -0.89 26.79 8.29
C LEU A 98 -0.75 26.94 6.76
N GLU A 99 0.30 27.60 6.29
CA GLU A 99 0.52 27.86 4.86
C GLU A 99 0.88 26.58 4.08
N VAL A 100 1.84 25.80 4.59
CA VAL A 100 2.20 24.50 4.00
C VAL A 100 1.02 23.54 4.07
N LYS A 101 0.29 23.53 5.20
CA LYS A 101 -0.91 22.71 5.36
C LYS A 101 -1.95 23.03 4.28
N LYS A 102 -2.25 24.31 4.05
CA LYS A 102 -3.20 24.77 3.03
C LYS A 102 -2.76 24.35 1.62
N GLY A 103 -1.48 24.56 1.29
CA GLY A 103 -0.93 24.14 0.00
C GLY A 103 -1.01 22.63 -0.23
N ASN A 104 -0.69 21.83 0.80
CA ASN A 104 -0.79 20.37 0.76
C ASN A 104 -2.24 19.89 0.62
N ILE A 105 -3.18 20.51 1.34
CA ILE A 105 -4.62 20.23 1.22
C ILE A 105 -5.11 20.53 -0.20
N GLU A 106 -4.70 21.67 -0.78
CA GLU A 106 -5.08 22.04 -2.15
C GLU A 106 -4.53 21.04 -3.18
N ALA A 107 -3.24 20.68 -3.07
CA ALA A 107 -2.61 19.69 -3.93
C ALA A 107 -3.31 18.31 -3.83
N LEU A 108 -3.63 17.86 -2.62
CA LEU A 108 -4.39 16.62 -2.39
C LEU A 108 -5.80 16.69 -2.95
N CYS A 109 -6.49 17.83 -2.80
CA CYS A 109 -7.83 18.04 -3.32
C CYS A 109 -7.85 17.94 -4.85
N ILE A 110 -6.89 18.59 -5.53
CA ILE A 110 -6.74 18.52 -6.99
C ILE A 110 -6.46 17.08 -7.44
N HIS A 111 -5.52 16.40 -6.78
CA HIS A 111 -5.16 15.01 -7.11
C HIS A 111 -6.34 14.05 -6.93
N LEU A 112 -7.03 14.12 -5.78
CA LEU A 112 -8.18 13.28 -5.47
C LEU A 112 -9.35 13.56 -6.42
N GLN A 113 -9.63 14.84 -6.71
CA GLN A 113 -10.65 15.22 -7.69
C GLN A 113 -10.33 14.67 -9.09
N GLY A 114 -9.07 14.74 -9.53
CA GLY A 114 -8.62 14.17 -10.80
C GLY A 114 -8.88 12.66 -10.88
N ALA A 115 -8.57 11.94 -9.79
CA ALA A 115 -8.78 10.51 -9.69
C ALA A 115 -10.27 10.12 -9.65
N LEU A 116 -11.08 10.76 -8.81
CA LEU A 116 -12.52 10.49 -8.72
C LEU A 116 -13.24 10.77 -10.06
N ARG A 117 -12.85 11.83 -10.78
CA ARG A 117 -13.39 12.13 -12.11
C ARG A 117 -12.94 11.16 -13.18
N PHE A 118 -11.75 10.58 -13.06
CA PHE A 118 -11.30 9.56 -13.99
C PHE A 118 -12.26 8.36 -13.97
N HIS A 119 -12.65 7.92 -12.77
CA HIS A 119 -13.62 6.85 -12.59
C HIS A 119 -15.00 7.19 -13.17
N GLU A 120 -15.52 8.41 -12.94
CA GLU A 120 -16.76 8.86 -13.56
C GLU A 120 -16.70 8.86 -15.10
N ARG A 121 -15.58 9.32 -15.69
CA ARG A 121 -15.39 9.38 -17.15
C ARG A 121 -15.38 7.98 -17.76
N VAL A 122 -14.75 7.01 -17.09
CA VAL A 122 -14.74 5.62 -17.53
C VAL A 122 -16.16 5.03 -17.51
N LYS A 123 -16.92 5.28 -16.44
CA LYS A 123 -18.33 4.85 -16.33
C LYS A 123 -19.21 5.47 -17.42
N LYS A 124 -19.10 6.78 -17.66
CA LYS A 124 -19.88 7.51 -18.67
C LYS A 124 -19.59 7.06 -20.10
N LYS A 125 -18.33 6.74 -20.42
CA LYS A 125 -17.93 6.26 -21.75
C LYS A 125 -18.19 4.76 -21.99
N LYS A 126 -18.74 4.03 -21.00
CA LYS A 126 -18.96 2.56 -21.04
C LYS A 126 -17.73 1.80 -21.59
N LEU A 127 -16.52 2.26 -21.24
CA LEU A 127 -15.28 1.63 -21.67
C LEU A 127 -15.14 0.30 -20.92
N VAL A 128 -15.30 -0.82 -21.62
CA VAL A 128 -14.97 -2.16 -21.12
C VAL A 128 -13.66 -2.58 -21.81
N PRO A 129 -12.49 -2.27 -21.22
CA PRO A 129 -11.21 -2.48 -21.88
C PRO A 129 -10.92 -3.95 -22.17
N HIS A 130 -11.37 -4.89 -21.32
CA HIS A 130 -11.23 -6.33 -21.59
C HIS A 130 -12.57 -7.04 -21.64
N LYS A 131 -12.92 -7.61 -22.81
CA LYS A 131 -14.13 -8.43 -23.01
C LYS A 131 -13.98 -9.88 -22.53
N ILE A 132 -12.75 -10.39 -22.40
CA ILE A 132 -12.45 -11.80 -22.09
C ILE A 132 -12.23 -12.05 -20.59
N CYS A 133 -11.45 -11.20 -19.90
CA CYS A 133 -11.22 -11.34 -18.46
C CYS A 133 -11.91 -10.20 -17.70
N ARG A 134 -13.17 -10.41 -17.30
CA ARG A 134 -14.00 -9.41 -16.61
C ARG A 134 -13.41 -8.98 -15.26
N ILE A 135 -12.59 -9.83 -14.62
CA ILE A 135 -11.88 -9.55 -13.36
C ILE A 135 -10.81 -8.45 -13.54
N LEU A 136 -10.18 -8.33 -14.71
CA LEU A 136 -9.20 -7.27 -14.97
C LEU A 136 -9.83 -5.88 -15.12
N ASN A 137 -11.14 -5.81 -15.39
CA ASN A 137 -11.89 -4.55 -15.39
C ASN A 137 -12.13 -4.00 -13.97
N LEU A 138 -11.88 -4.80 -12.92
CA LEU A 138 -12.04 -4.37 -11.52
C LEU A 138 -11.15 -3.16 -11.20
N LYS A 139 -9.98 -3.03 -11.85
CA LYS A 139 -9.05 -1.89 -11.70
C LYS A 139 -9.69 -0.52 -11.97
N TYR A 140 -10.75 -0.47 -12.76
CA TYR A 140 -11.40 0.77 -13.16
C TYR A 140 -12.66 1.09 -12.36
N ALA A 141 -13.06 0.21 -11.42
CA ALA A 141 -14.25 0.39 -10.61
C ALA A 141 -14.04 1.41 -9.48
N ASN A 142 -15.11 2.09 -9.05
CA ASN A 142 -15.12 3.11 -7.99
C ASN A 142 -14.95 2.55 -6.56
N TYR A 143 -14.69 1.25 -6.44
CA TYR A 143 -14.52 0.52 -5.18
C TYR A 143 -13.24 -0.33 -5.19
N TYR A 144 -12.38 -0.15 -6.18
CA TYR A 144 -11.20 -0.98 -6.39
C TYR A 144 -10.23 -0.89 -5.21
N VAL A 145 -9.88 0.34 -4.80
CA VAL A 145 -8.88 0.56 -3.76
C VAL A 145 -9.37 0.02 -2.42
N ALA A 146 -10.63 0.27 -2.08
CA ALA A 146 -11.28 -0.25 -0.89
C ALA A 146 -11.34 -1.79 -0.90
N THR A 147 -11.71 -2.41 -2.02
CA THR A 147 -11.76 -3.88 -2.14
C THR A 147 -10.38 -4.51 -2.04
N ILE A 148 -9.35 -3.95 -2.68
CA ILE A 148 -7.98 -4.46 -2.56
C ILE A 148 -7.48 -4.35 -1.11
N TYR A 149 -7.89 -3.31 -0.38
CA TYR A 149 -7.52 -3.16 1.03
C TYR A 149 -8.17 -4.22 1.92
N ILE A 150 -9.47 -4.46 1.74
CA ILE A 150 -10.17 -5.54 2.45
C ILE A 150 -9.58 -6.90 2.07
N LEU A 151 -9.28 -7.14 0.79
CA LEU A 151 -8.63 -8.36 0.34
C LEU A 151 -7.25 -8.55 0.96
N ALA A 152 -6.46 -7.48 1.10
CA ALA A 152 -5.18 -7.53 1.78
C ALA A 152 -5.35 -7.88 3.28
N LYS A 153 -6.32 -7.26 3.96
CA LYS A 153 -6.65 -7.59 5.36
C LYS A 153 -7.11 -9.04 5.52
N LEU A 154 -7.94 -9.54 4.60
CA LEU A 154 -8.33 -10.95 4.54
C LEU A 154 -7.12 -11.86 4.28
N ALA A 155 -6.18 -11.46 3.43
CA ALA A 155 -4.95 -12.21 3.20
C ALA A 155 -4.05 -12.26 4.44
N PHE A 156 -3.99 -11.19 5.24
CA PHE A 156 -3.32 -11.21 6.55
C PHE A 156 -3.99 -12.16 7.54
N LEU A 157 -5.33 -12.15 7.61
CA LEU A 157 -6.10 -13.07 8.45
C LEU A 157 -5.93 -14.53 8.00
N ALA A 158 -6.05 -14.79 6.69
CA ALA A 158 -5.83 -16.11 6.11
C ALA A 158 -4.41 -16.60 6.37
N ASN A 159 -3.40 -15.72 6.27
CA ASN A 159 -2.03 -16.08 6.63
C ASN A 159 -1.91 -16.41 8.12
N ALA A 160 -2.51 -15.64 9.04
CA ALA A 160 -2.47 -15.96 10.47
C ALA A 160 -3.10 -17.34 10.77
N ILE A 161 -4.26 -17.65 10.18
CA ILE A 161 -4.93 -18.96 10.31
C ILE A 161 -4.05 -20.06 9.71
N PHE A 162 -3.49 -19.83 8.52
CA PHE A 162 -2.57 -20.76 7.87
C PHE A 162 -1.35 -21.04 8.75
N GLN A 163 -0.77 -20.04 9.41
CA GLN A 163 0.40 -20.22 10.28
C GLN A 163 0.08 -21.03 11.54
N ILE A 164 -1.08 -20.80 12.15
CA ILE A 164 -1.55 -21.60 13.28
C ILE A 164 -1.75 -23.06 12.85
N SER A 165 -2.37 -23.28 11.69
CA SER A 165 -2.58 -24.62 11.13
C SER A 165 -1.26 -25.31 10.78
N LEU A 166 -0.36 -24.60 10.10
CA LEU A 166 0.95 -25.08 9.67
C LEU A 166 1.79 -25.50 10.88
N MET A 167 1.83 -24.67 11.92
CA MET A 167 2.57 -24.97 13.14
C MET A 167 1.97 -26.16 13.90
N THR A 168 0.64 -26.25 13.99
CA THR A 168 -0.02 -27.41 14.62
C THR A 168 0.33 -28.71 13.89
N ARG A 169 0.30 -28.70 12.54
CA ARG A 169 0.66 -29.85 11.70
C ARG A 169 2.14 -30.20 11.76
N TYR A 170 3.01 -29.20 11.92
CA TYR A 170 4.46 -29.40 12.05
C TYR A 170 4.82 -30.08 13.37
N LEU A 171 4.11 -29.74 14.45
CA LEU A 171 4.43 -30.19 15.80
C LEU A 171 3.74 -31.51 16.19
N LEU A 172 2.49 -31.69 15.79
CA LEU A 172 1.64 -32.83 16.12
C LEU A 172 1.12 -33.50 14.83
N PRO A 173 1.92 -34.33 14.16
CA PRO A 173 1.46 -35.05 12.96
C PRO A 173 0.42 -36.13 13.28
N GLU A 174 0.47 -36.73 14.49
CA GLU A 174 -0.42 -37.82 14.90
C GLU A 174 -1.82 -37.36 15.34
N LEU A 175 -1.97 -36.16 15.92
CA LEU A 175 -3.27 -35.58 16.29
C LEU A 175 -3.96 -34.91 15.10
N ARG A 176 -4.01 -35.60 13.96
CA ARG A 176 -4.52 -35.13 12.67
C ARG A 176 -5.98 -34.62 12.68
N ASN A 177 -6.76 -34.87 13.74
CA ASN A 177 -8.16 -34.46 13.82
C ASN A 177 -8.49 -33.49 14.97
N ASP A 178 -7.67 -33.41 16.01
CA ASP A 178 -7.87 -32.49 17.14
C ASP A 178 -7.02 -31.23 16.96
N TYR A 179 -7.38 -30.42 15.97
CA TYR A 179 -6.83 -29.08 15.71
C TYR A 179 -7.19 -28.04 16.80
N GLY A 180 -7.68 -28.49 17.94
CA GLY A 180 -8.37 -27.68 18.94
C GLY A 180 -7.44 -26.74 19.69
N LEU A 181 -8.01 -25.58 20.06
CA LEU A 181 -7.49 -24.74 21.16
C LEU A 181 -7.25 -25.58 22.41
N GLU A 182 -8.04 -26.63 22.63
CA GLU A 182 -7.94 -27.53 23.77
C GLU A 182 -6.60 -28.26 23.87
N SER A 183 -6.06 -28.78 22.75
CA SER A 183 -4.76 -29.45 22.72
C SER A 183 -3.63 -28.50 23.17
N TRP A 184 -3.66 -27.26 22.68
CA TRP A 184 -2.70 -26.23 23.07
C TRP A 184 -2.91 -25.76 24.50
N ILE A 185 -4.15 -25.63 24.97
CA ILE A 185 -4.46 -25.29 26.37
C ILE A 185 -3.93 -26.38 27.31
N ASN A 186 -4.06 -27.66 26.96
CA ASN A 186 -3.54 -28.76 27.75
C ASN A 186 -2.00 -28.79 27.80
N ILE A 187 -1.33 -28.31 26.76
CA ILE A 187 0.15 -28.16 26.72
C ILE A 187 0.60 -26.96 27.57
N ILE A 188 -0.12 -25.84 27.49
CA ILE A 188 0.21 -24.60 28.21
C ILE A 188 -0.09 -24.72 29.71
N TRP A 189 -1.24 -25.32 30.04
CA TRP A 189 -1.75 -25.48 31.40
C TRP A 189 -1.99 -26.96 31.71
N PRO A 190 -0.92 -27.73 31.97
CA PRO A 190 -1.07 -29.15 32.28
C PRO A 190 -1.88 -29.32 33.57
N LYS A 191 -2.93 -30.16 33.50
CA LYS A 191 -3.79 -30.46 34.66
C LYS A 191 -3.13 -31.38 35.70
N ASN A 192 -2.07 -32.10 35.31
CA ASN A 192 -1.38 -33.07 36.15
C ASN A 192 0.03 -32.58 36.55
N VAL A 193 0.49 -32.99 37.73
CA VAL A 193 1.79 -32.59 38.32
C VAL A 193 3.00 -33.21 37.59
N SER A 194 2.80 -34.30 36.84
CA SER A 194 3.88 -34.96 36.08
C SER A 194 4.23 -34.21 34.79
N PRO A 195 5.51 -34.17 34.36
CA PRO A 195 5.91 -33.47 33.15
C PRO A 195 5.17 -34.05 31.93
N SER A 196 4.51 -33.18 31.17
CA SER A 196 3.59 -33.53 30.07
C SER A 196 4.21 -34.48 29.04
N TRP A 197 5.50 -34.28 28.72
CA TRP A 197 6.22 -35.06 27.71
C TRP A 197 6.41 -36.55 28.04
N HIS A 198 6.38 -36.96 29.32
CA HIS A 198 6.54 -38.37 29.71
C HIS A 198 5.41 -39.26 29.20
N TYR A 199 4.22 -38.68 28.98
CA TYR A 199 3.02 -39.38 28.56
C TYR A 199 2.60 -39.03 27.14
N SER A 200 2.80 -37.77 26.72
CA SER A 200 2.38 -37.31 25.40
C SER A 200 3.43 -37.51 24.30
N GLY A 201 4.72 -37.65 24.67
CA GLY A 201 5.81 -37.64 23.70
C GLY A 201 5.97 -36.33 22.93
N ILE A 202 5.25 -35.28 23.33
CA ILE A 202 5.33 -33.94 22.74
C ILE A 202 6.47 -33.21 23.46
N PHE A 203 7.46 -32.74 22.71
CA PHE A 203 8.67 -32.08 23.23
C PHE A 203 9.47 -32.88 24.28
N PRO A 204 9.96 -34.10 23.97
CA PRO A 204 10.76 -34.87 24.92
C PRO A 204 12.15 -34.26 25.11
N LEU A 205 12.57 -34.13 26.37
CA LEU A 205 13.93 -33.74 26.73
C LEU A 205 14.93 -34.90 26.52
N VAL A 206 14.44 -36.13 26.62
CA VAL A 206 15.23 -37.35 26.54
C VAL A 206 14.73 -38.18 25.37
N THR A 207 15.63 -38.56 24.47
CA THR A 207 15.35 -39.41 23.32
C THR A 207 16.32 -40.58 23.25
N LEU A 208 15.93 -41.61 22.51
CA LEU A 208 16.75 -42.77 22.23
C LEU A 208 17.26 -42.69 20.80
N CYS A 209 18.49 -43.16 20.61
CA CYS A 209 19.15 -43.22 19.32
C CYS A 209 19.77 -44.60 19.14
N ASP A 210 19.53 -45.20 17.98
CA ASP A 210 20.12 -46.47 17.59
C ASP A 210 21.25 -46.15 16.61
N PHE A 211 22.50 -46.44 16.98
CA PHE A 211 23.64 -46.34 16.07
C PHE A 211 24.22 -47.72 15.76
N GLU A 212 24.55 -47.94 14.49
CA GLU A 212 25.03 -49.21 13.97
C GLU A 212 26.55 -49.16 13.82
N VAL A 213 27.26 -50.02 14.57
CA VAL A 213 28.69 -50.22 14.42
C VAL A 213 28.92 -51.43 13.52
N ARG A 214 29.69 -51.22 12.47
CA ARG A 214 30.05 -52.27 11.51
C ARG A 214 31.38 -52.88 11.91
N GLU A 215 31.31 -54.06 12.49
CA GLU A 215 32.48 -54.92 12.72
C GLU A 215 32.55 -55.98 11.60
N MET A 216 33.74 -56.51 11.32
CA MET A 216 33.93 -57.48 10.24
C MET A 216 33.05 -58.73 10.49
N GLY A 217 31.98 -58.88 9.70
CA GLY A 217 31.07 -60.04 9.76
C GLY A 217 29.83 -59.90 10.64
N ASN A 218 29.63 -58.78 11.36
CA ASN A 218 28.42 -58.54 12.15
C ASN A 218 28.09 -57.04 12.27
N ILE A 219 26.81 -56.68 12.11
CA ILE A 219 26.33 -55.31 12.37
C ILE A 219 25.77 -55.30 13.79
N GLN A 220 26.39 -54.54 14.69
CA GLN A 220 25.92 -54.40 16.06
C GLN A 220 25.17 -53.08 16.22
N THR A 221 23.91 -53.15 16.66
CA THR A 221 23.09 -51.97 16.99
C THR A 221 23.24 -51.64 18.46
N HIS A 222 23.74 -50.43 18.76
CA HIS A 222 23.78 -49.91 20.12
C HIS A 222 22.70 -48.85 20.30
N THR A 223 21.92 -48.98 21.36
CA THR A 223 20.90 -48.00 21.75
C THR A 223 21.45 -47.13 22.87
N VAL A 224 21.45 -45.82 22.67
CA VAL A 224 21.92 -44.84 23.67
C VAL A 224 20.85 -43.83 23.99
N GLN A 225 20.86 -43.40 25.24
CA GLN A 225 19.96 -42.37 25.75
C GLN A 225 20.62 -41.00 25.61
N CYS A 226 19.98 -40.08 24.91
CA CYS A 226 20.50 -38.74 24.67
C CYS A 226 19.58 -37.67 25.22
N VAL A 227 20.18 -36.60 25.73
CA VAL A 227 19.49 -35.40 26.22
C VAL A 227 19.48 -34.35 25.11
N LEU A 228 18.27 -34.00 24.68
CA LEU A 228 18.00 -33.01 23.64
C LEU A 228 17.68 -31.64 24.25
N VAL A 229 18.73 -30.94 24.71
CA VAL A 229 18.62 -29.62 25.38
C VAL A 229 17.93 -28.58 24.49
N VAL A 230 18.12 -28.66 23.17
CA VAL A 230 17.49 -27.75 22.19
C VAL A 230 15.97 -27.77 22.30
N ASN A 231 15.39 -28.92 22.68
CA ASN A 231 13.96 -29.08 22.73
C ASN A 231 13.28 -28.26 23.84
N LEU A 232 14.02 -27.97 24.92
CA LEU A 232 13.57 -27.10 26.01
C LEU A 232 13.27 -25.69 25.49
N PHE A 233 14.09 -25.17 24.57
CA PHE A 233 13.88 -23.85 23.98
C PHE A 233 12.75 -23.87 22.97
N THR A 234 12.67 -24.91 22.15
CA THR A 234 11.64 -25.00 21.11
C THR A 234 10.23 -25.12 21.69
N GLU A 235 10.08 -25.83 22.81
CA GLU A 235 8.81 -25.89 23.56
C GLU A 235 8.32 -24.47 23.89
N LYS A 236 9.19 -23.62 24.47
CA LYS A 236 8.81 -22.27 24.90
C LYS A 236 8.62 -21.32 23.73
N ILE A 237 9.46 -21.40 22.69
CA ILE A 237 9.32 -20.58 21.49
C ILE A 237 7.98 -20.86 20.81
N PHE A 238 7.59 -22.12 20.64
CA PHE A 238 6.33 -22.45 19.98
C PHE A 238 5.09 -22.10 20.79
N ILE A 239 5.13 -22.25 22.11
CA ILE A 239 4.04 -21.79 22.99
C ILE A 239 3.85 -20.27 22.84
N LEU A 240 4.95 -19.50 22.87
CA LEU A 240 4.91 -18.05 22.70
C LEU A 240 4.40 -17.66 21.31
N LEU A 241 4.89 -18.31 20.26
CA LEU A 241 4.46 -18.05 18.88
C LEU A 241 2.97 -18.38 18.67
N TRP A 242 2.48 -19.48 19.24
CA TRP A 242 1.06 -19.84 19.16
C TRP A 242 0.18 -18.78 19.83
N ALA A 243 0.50 -18.40 21.07
CA ALA A 243 -0.24 -17.39 21.80
C ALA A 243 -0.23 -16.05 21.05
N TRP A 244 0.93 -15.67 20.49
CA TRP A 244 1.06 -14.47 19.68
C TRP A 244 0.24 -14.52 18.39
N PHE A 245 0.25 -15.64 17.65
CA PHE A 245 -0.56 -15.79 16.44
C PHE A 245 -2.06 -15.78 16.72
N MET A 246 -2.50 -16.33 17.86
CA MET A 246 -3.90 -16.23 18.29
C MET A 246 -4.31 -14.77 18.55
N VAL A 247 -3.48 -14.00 19.26
CA VAL A 247 -3.71 -12.56 19.47
C VAL A 247 -3.73 -11.81 18.13
N LEU A 248 -2.77 -12.07 17.24
CA LEU A 248 -2.76 -11.47 15.91
C LEU A 248 -3.99 -11.83 15.09
N ALA A 249 -4.43 -13.08 15.10
CA ALA A 249 -5.64 -13.54 14.41
C ALA A 249 -6.90 -12.83 14.96
N ALA A 250 -7.01 -12.67 16.28
CA ALA A 250 -8.11 -11.94 16.91
C ALA A 250 -8.11 -10.45 16.53
N LEU A 251 -6.98 -9.75 16.69
CA LEU A 251 -6.85 -8.32 16.36
C LEU A 251 -7.08 -8.06 14.87
N THR A 252 -6.56 -8.91 13.99
CA THR A 252 -6.77 -8.79 12.53
C THR A 252 -8.21 -9.07 12.15
N SER A 253 -8.87 -10.04 12.77
CA SER A 253 -10.31 -10.31 12.59
C SER A 253 -11.14 -9.09 12.97
N LEU A 254 -10.94 -8.54 14.18
CA LEU A 254 -11.63 -7.32 14.63
C LEU A 254 -11.40 -6.15 13.66
N SER A 255 -10.16 -5.99 13.18
CA SER A 255 -9.84 -4.96 12.19
C SER A 255 -10.58 -5.18 10.87
N VAL A 256 -10.63 -6.41 10.35
CA VAL A 256 -11.38 -6.76 9.13
C VAL A 256 -12.85 -6.43 9.30
N PHE A 257 -13.49 -6.90 10.38
CA PHE A 257 -14.90 -6.66 10.63
C PHE A 257 -15.22 -5.17 10.77
N ASN A 258 -14.40 -4.41 11.51
CA ASN A 258 -14.57 -2.97 11.65
C ASN A 258 -14.50 -2.26 10.29
N TRP A 259 -13.49 -2.56 9.47
CA TRP A 259 -13.37 -1.94 8.14
C TRP A 259 -14.50 -2.35 7.20
N ILE A 260 -14.96 -3.60 7.24
CA ILE A 260 -16.14 -4.03 6.47
C ILE A 260 -17.38 -3.26 6.91
N TYR A 261 -17.62 -3.09 8.21
CA TYR A 261 -18.73 -2.31 8.74
C TYR A 261 -18.64 -0.84 8.28
N LEU A 262 -17.50 -0.17 8.48
CA LEU A 262 -17.27 1.23 8.12
C LEU A 262 -17.42 1.53 6.61
N LEU A 263 -17.13 0.54 5.75
CA LEU A 263 -17.19 0.68 4.29
C LEU A 263 -18.48 0.16 3.66
N THR A 264 -19.24 -0.68 4.37
CA THR A 264 -20.51 -1.22 3.86
C THR A 264 -21.69 -0.39 4.36
N GLU A 265 -21.70 -0.04 5.65
CA GLU A 265 -22.81 0.64 6.30
C GLU A 265 -22.93 2.10 5.81
N ASN A 266 -24.07 2.46 5.22
CA ASN A 266 -24.27 3.80 4.68
C ASN A 266 -24.48 4.84 5.79
N CYS A 267 -25.16 4.47 6.87
CA CYS A 267 -25.37 5.35 8.02
C CYS A 267 -24.04 5.82 8.62
N SER A 268 -23.06 4.92 8.73
CA SER A 268 -21.72 5.24 9.24
C SER A 268 -20.97 6.21 8.32
N LYS A 269 -21.12 6.07 7.00
CA LYS A 269 -20.48 6.95 6.00
C LYS A 269 -21.08 8.34 6.04
N GLU A 270 -22.40 8.44 6.06
CA GLU A 270 -23.12 9.70 6.14
C GLU A 270 -22.77 10.42 7.45
N HIS A 271 -22.87 9.72 8.58
CA HIS A 271 -22.54 10.28 9.89
C HIS A 271 -21.09 10.78 9.97
N PHE A 272 -20.14 10.02 9.42
CA PHE A 272 -18.74 10.44 9.35
C PHE A 272 -18.58 11.77 8.61
N ILE A 273 -19.18 11.91 7.42
CA ILE A 273 -19.07 13.15 6.63
C ILE A 273 -19.81 14.31 7.29
N LEU A 274 -21.04 14.08 7.77
CA LEU A 274 -21.84 15.11 8.46
C LEU A 274 -21.09 15.68 9.67
N ASN A 275 -20.51 14.81 10.50
CA ASN A 275 -19.77 15.24 11.68
C ASN A 275 -18.53 16.08 11.32
N HIS A 276 -17.82 15.71 10.25
CA HIS A 276 -16.64 16.48 9.80
C HIS A 276 -17.02 17.80 9.11
N LEU A 277 -18.18 17.87 8.45
CA LEU A 277 -18.69 19.11 7.86
C LEU A 277 -19.22 20.08 8.92
N GLU A 278 -19.89 19.58 9.96
CA GLU A 278 -20.34 20.35 11.12
C GLU A 278 -19.16 20.96 11.88
N MET A 279 -18.07 20.21 12.03
CA MET A 279 -16.82 20.71 12.63
C MET A 279 -16.04 21.65 11.71
N SER A 280 -16.38 21.72 10.43
CA SER A 280 -15.71 22.61 9.49
C SER A 280 -16.29 24.02 9.58
N GLY A 281 -15.47 25.05 9.33
CA GLY A 281 -15.88 26.45 9.46
C GLY A 281 -16.93 26.95 8.45
N THR A 282 -17.65 26.07 7.76
CA THR A 282 -18.81 26.45 6.93
C THR A 282 -20.09 26.36 7.75
N PRO A 283 -21.02 27.33 7.65
CA PRO A 283 -22.32 27.25 8.31
C PRO A 283 -23.11 26.09 7.70
N PHE A 284 -23.07 24.93 8.33
CA PHE A 284 -23.76 23.72 7.89
C PHE A 284 -24.67 23.24 9.02
N ASP A 285 -25.98 23.24 8.76
CA ASP A 285 -26.96 22.70 9.70
C ASP A 285 -27.27 21.24 9.35
N LYS A 286 -27.03 20.36 10.32
CA LYS A 286 -27.21 18.90 10.23
C LYS A 286 -28.69 18.49 10.25
N ASN A 287 -29.56 19.36 10.77
CA ASN A 287 -30.97 19.05 10.96
C ASN A 287 -31.82 19.36 9.72
N ASP A 288 -31.27 20.10 8.75
CA ASP A 288 -31.97 20.40 7.50
C ASP A 288 -32.02 19.17 6.57
N PRO A 289 -33.22 18.69 6.17
CA PRO A 289 -33.36 17.57 5.25
C PRO A 289 -32.74 17.84 3.85
N GLN A 290 -32.67 19.08 3.38
CA GLN A 290 -32.06 19.40 2.08
C GLN A 290 -30.55 19.17 2.10
N ASN A 291 -29.89 19.54 3.20
CA ASN A 291 -28.46 19.33 3.38
C ASN A 291 -28.09 17.84 3.40
N LYS A 292 -28.95 16.99 3.98
CA LYS A 292 -28.75 15.53 3.96
C LYS A 292 -28.80 14.97 2.53
N GLU A 293 -29.78 15.38 1.73
CA GLU A 293 -29.87 14.93 0.33
C GLU A 293 -28.65 15.37 -0.50
N HIS A 294 -28.14 16.59 -0.26
CA HIS A 294 -26.91 17.05 -0.88
C HIS A 294 -25.68 16.23 -0.45
N VAL A 295 -25.61 15.84 0.83
CA VAL A 295 -24.53 14.99 1.35
C VAL A 295 -24.61 13.58 0.76
N ASP A 296 -25.78 13.00 0.63
CA ASP A 296 -25.97 11.70 -0.02
C ASP A 296 -25.58 11.73 -1.50
N CYS A 297 -25.93 12.80 -2.21
CA CYS A 297 -25.50 13.01 -3.59
C CYS A 297 -23.97 13.11 -3.67
N PHE A 298 -23.34 13.87 -2.79
CA PHE A 298 -21.88 13.95 -2.70
C PHE A 298 -21.24 12.59 -2.40
N LEU A 299 -21.81 11.83 -1.46
CA LEU A 299 -21.33 10.52 -1.02
C LEU A 299 -21.34 9.51 -2.18
N HIS A 300 -22.49 9.34 -2.83
CA HIS A 300 -22.70 8.29 -3.82
C HIS A 300 -22.27 8.69 -5.24
N LYS A 301 -22.45 9.97 -5.62
CA LYS A 301 -22.23 10.44 -7.00
C LYS A 301 -20.81 10.93 -7.22
N TYR A 302 -20.23 11.63 -6.25
CA TYR A 302 -18.92 12.27 -6.39
C TYR A 302 -17.79 11.49 -5.71
N LEU A 303 -17.96 11.13 -4.43
CA LEU A 303 -16.89 10.57 -3.61
C LEU A 303 -16.74 9.05 -3.79
N GLY A 304 -17.86 8.32 -3.81
CA GLY A 304 -17.88 6.86 -3.92
C GLY A 304 -17.22 6.14 -2.75
N THR A 305 -17.14 4.81 -2.82
CA THR A 305 -16.56 3.97 -1.75
C THR A 305 -15.06 4.20 -1.59
N ASP A 306 -14.32 4.33 -2.69
CA ASP A 306 -12.86 4.55 -2.65
C ASP A 306 -12.50 5.94 -2.07
N GLY A 307 -13.26 6.98 -2.38
CA GLY A 307 -13.04 8.31 -1.82
C GLY A 307 -13.26 8.35 -0.31
N ILE A 308 -14.34 7.73 0.17
CA ILE A 308 -14.62 7.58 1.61
C ILE A 308 -13.52 6.78 2.30
N PHE A 309 -13.08 5.68 1.68
CA PHE A 309 -12.00 4.88 2.20
C PHE A 309 -10.71 5.72 2.38
N VAL A 310 -10.33 6.50 1.37
CA VAL A 310 -9.16 7.38 1.43
C VAL A 310 -9.32 8.44 2.52
N LEU A 311 -10.49 9.07 2.63
CA LEU A 311 -10.74 10.09 3.66
C LEU A 311 -10.71 9.50 5.07
N ARG A 312 -11.27 8.31 5.29
CA ARG A 312 -11.16 7.61 6.58
C ARG A 312 -9.71 7.22 6.90
N MET A 313 -8.95 6.79 5.90
CA MET A 313 -7.52 6.49 6.08
C MET A 313 -6.73 7.76 6.45
N VAL A 314 -7.01 8.89 5.81
CA VAL A 314 -6.41 10.18 6.17
C VAL A 314 -6.81 10.58 7.58
N ALA A 315 -8.08 10.47 7.97
CA ALA A 315 -8.53 10.79 9.33
C ALA A 315 -7.92 9.90 10.43
N ASN A 316 -7.57 8.65 10.11
CA ASN A 316 -6.94 7.72 11.06
C ASN A 316 -5.42 7.90 11.18
N HIS A 317 -4.75 8.42 10.15
CA HIS A 317 -3.28 8.53 10.09
C HIS A 317 -2.74 9.96 10.16
N ALA A 318 -3.55 10.93 9.76
CA ALA A 318 -3.29 12.34 9.94
C ALA A 318 -4.19 12.89 11.05
N ASP A 319 -3.96 14.14 11.42
CA ASP A 319 -4.78 14.81 12.43
C ASP A 319 -6.22 14.98 11.93
N VAL A 320 -7.19 14.83 12.85
CA VAL A 320 -8.63 14.99 12.54
C VAL A 320 -8.91 16.36 11.91
N VAL A 321 -8.20 17.41 12.35
CA VAL A 321 -8.31 18.77 11.80
C VAL A 321 -7.86 18.85 10.33
N PHE A 322 -6.85 18.07 9.94
CA PHE A 322 -6.44 18.01 8.54
C PHE A 322 -7.50 17.34 7.68
N ALA A 323 -8.09 16.25 8.18
CA ALA A 323 -9.15 15.54 7.49
C ALA A 323 -10.43 16.38 7.33
N THR A 324 -10.85 17.13 8.36
CA THR A 324 -12.03 18.02 8.28
C THR A 324 -11.83 19.11 7.24
N GLU A 325 -10.67 19.76 7.18
CA GLU A 325 -10.37 20.79 6.19
C GLU A 325 -10.30 20.24 4.76
N LEU A 326 -9.73 19.04 4.58
CA LEU A 326 -9.71 18.36 3.29
C LEU A 326 -11.12 17.99 2.81
N ILE A 327 -11.96 17.46 3.70
CA ILE A 327 -13.38 17.15 3.40
C ILE A 327 -14.12 18.43 3.02
N ALA A 328 -13.93 19.52 3.77
CA ALA A 328 -14.56 20.80 3.47
C ALA A 328 -14.09 21.38 2.11
N SER A 329 -12.80 21.23 1.77
CA SER A 329 -12.26 21.64 0.47
C SER A 329 -12.90 20.85 -0.68
N LEU A 330 -13.01 19.52 -0.53
CA LEU A 330 -13.68 18.65 -1.51
C LEU A 330 -15.17 18.96 -1.65
N TRP A 331 -15.85 19.25 -0.54
CA TRP A 331 -17.26 19.65 -0.51
C TRP A 331 -17.51 20.95 -1.28
N ARG A 332 -16.73 22.02 -1.00
CA ARG A 332 -16.83 23.29 -1.72
C ARG A 332 -16.58 23.12 -3.21
N SER A 333 -15.56 22.34 -3.55
CA SER A 333 -15.27 21.99 -4.94
C SER A 333 -16.49 21.34 -5.60
N HIS A 334 -17.08 20.32 -4.96
CA HIS A 334 -18.27 19.64 -5.46
C HIS A 334 -19.47 20.58 -5.65
N TYR A 335 -19.76 21.43 -4.66
CA TYR A 335 -20.88 22.35 -4.69
C TYR A 335 -20.81 23.30 -5.90
N VAL A 336 -19.65 23.91 -6.15
CA VAL A 336 -19.41 24.78 -7.32
C VAL A 336 -19.65 24.02 -8.63
N PHE A 337 -19.27 22.74 -8.70
CA PHE A 337 -19.53 21.91 -9.89
C PHE A 337 -20.98 21.47 -10.02
N GLU A 338 -21.71 21.25 -8.94
CA GLU A 338 -23.16 20.99 -9.00
C GLU A 338 -23.92 22.20 -9.48
N GLU A 339 -23.62 23.39 -8.96
CA GLU A 339 -24.25 24.64 -9.37
C GLU A 339 -24.00 24.90 -10.86
N ARG A 340 -22.76 24.73 -11.33
CA ARG A 340 -22.44 24.82 -12.77
C ARG A 340 -23.22 23.81 -13.60
N ARG A 341 -23.41 22.58 -13.11
CA ARG A 341 -24.23 21.55 -13.80
C ARG A 341 -25.71 21.92 -13.84
N LYS A 342 -26.26 22.47 -12.75
CA LYS A 342 -27.65 22.97 -12.70
C LYS A 342 -27.84 24.12 -13.69
N ASN A 343 -26.91 25.09 -13.72
CA ASN A 343 -26.94 26.22 -14.63
C ASN A 343 -26.89 25.78 -16.10
N ILE A 344 -25.98 24.84 -16.43
CA ILE A 344 -25.93 24.26 -17.79
C ILE A 344 -27.23 23.51 -18.12
N SER A 345 -27.79 22.74 -17.20
CA SER A 345 -29.04 22.01 -17.45
C SER A 345 -30.25 22.94 -17.61
N GLN A 346 -30.34 24.02 -16.83
CA GLN A 346 -31.36 25.04 -16.98
C GLN A 346 -31.21 25.75 -18.33
N MET A 347 -29.98 26.08 -18.70
CA MET A 347 -29.69 26.71 -19.98
C MET A 347 -30.01 25.76 -21.15
N ASP A 348 -29.67 24.47 -21.08
CA ASP A 348 -30.03 23.47 -22.10
C ASP A 348 -31.57 23.34 -22.27
N LYS A 349 -32.38 23.59 -21.22
CA LYS A 349 -33.86 23.62 -21.32
C LYS A 349 -34.39 24.89 -21.98
N VAL A 350 -33.78 26.03 -21.69
CA VAL A 350 -34.22 27.36 -22.17
C VAL A 350 -33.65 27.67 -23.56
N TRP A 351 -32.52 27.07 -23.91
CA TRP A 351 -31.77 27.33 -25.15
C TRP A 351 -32.58 27.09 -26.44
N PRO A 352 -33.37 26.01 -26.59
CA PRO A 352 -34.16 25.80 -27.82
C PRO A 352 -35.17 26.93 -28.09
N GLN A 353 -35.78 27.48 -27.04
CA GLN A 353 -36.73 28.59 -27.16
C GLN A 353 -36.02 29.90 -27.52
N HIS A 354 -34.86 30.16 -26.91
CA HIS A 354 -34.03 31.30 -27.27
C HIS A 354 -33.51 31.21 -28.71
N GLN A 355 -33.13 30.00 -29.15
CA GLN A 355 -32.68 29.75 -30.52
C GLN A 355 -33.79 30.04 -31.53
N GLN A 356 -35.02 29.57 -31.29
CA GLN A 356 -36.16 29.88 -32.17
C GLN A 356 -36.48 31.38 -32.21
N ARG A 357 -36.50 32.07 -31.07
CA ARG A 357 -36.74 33.52 -31.03
C ARG A 357 -35.68 34.30 -31.79
N LEU A 358 -34.42 33.90 -31.65
CA LEU A 358 -33.32 34.53 -32.33
C LEU A 358 -33.35 34.27 -33.85
N GLU A 359 -33.67 33.05 -34.26
CA GLU A 359 -33.85 32.72 -35.68
C GLU A 359 -34.99 33.51 -36.32
N MET A 360 -36.12 33.70 -35.62
CA MET A 360 -37.22 34.55 -36.10
C MET A 360 -36.83 36.03 -36.18
N ALA A 361 -36.18 36.59 -35.17
CA ALA A 361 -35.72 37.98 -35.18
C ALA A 361 -34.69 38.24 -36.30
N LEU A 362 -33.80 37.29 -36.57
CA LEU A 362 -32.85 37.37 -37.69
C LEU A 362 -33.55 37.29 -39.06
N LEU A 363 -34.66 36.55 -39.18
CA LEU A 363 -35.46 36.52 -40.41
C LEU A 363 -36.19 37.85 -40.63
N GLU A 364 -36.78 38.45 -39.59
CA GLU A 364 -37.41 39.77 -39.66
C GLU A 364 -36.40 40.87 -40.01
N GLU A 365 -35.21 40.86 -39.39
CA GLU A 365 -34.12 41.79 -39.74
C GLU A 365 -33.65 41.58 -41.19
N ALA A 366 -33.63 40.34 -41.70
CA ALA A 366 -33.27 40.06 -43.09
C ALA A 366 -34.34 40.52 -44.08
N GLU A 367 -35.62 40.39 -43.75
CA GLU A 367 -36.72 40.91 -44.56
C GLU A 367 -36.75 42.44 -44.60
N THR A 368 -36.48 43.10 -43.48
CA THR A 368 -36.36 44.57 -43.43
C THR A 368 -35.11 45.06 -44.15
N ALA A 369 -33.97 44.38 -44.02
CA ALA A 369 -32.75 44.71 -44.77
C ALA A 369 -32.90 44.53 -46.29
N ARG A 370 -33.61 43.49 -46.75
CA ARG A 370 -33.92 43.28 -48.18
C ARG A 370 -34.73 44.42 -48.80
N LYS A 371 -35.50 45.18 -48.00
CA LYS A 371 -36.25 46.35 -48.47
C LYS A 371 -35.41 47.62 -48.58
N ILE A 372 -34.20 47.66 -47.99
CA ILE A 372 -33.43 48.90 -47.80
C ILE A 372 -32.18 48.99 -48.70
N SER A 373 -31.40 47.91 -48.94
CA SER A 373 -30.31 47.82 -49.95
C SER A 373 -29.49 46.52 -49.80
N SER A 374 -28.79 46.07 -50.85
CA SER A 374 -27.95 44.85 -50.88
C SER A 374 -26.79 44.83 -49.87
N ASP A 375 -26.29 46.00 -49.45
CA ASP A 375 -25.17 46.10 -48.50
C ASP A 375 -25.54 45.71 -47.07
N ALA A 376 -26.81 45.81 -46.69
CA ALA A 376 -27.31 45.39 -45.39
C ALA A 376 -27.29 43.86 -45.20
N LEU A 377 -27.36 43.09 -46.30
CA LEU A 377 -27.33 41.63 -46.30
C LEU A 377 -25.97 41.07 -45.85
N ASN A 378 -24.87 41.73 -46.25
CA ASN A 378 -23.50 41.33 -45.92
C ASN A 378 -23.19 41.55 -44.43
N VAL A 379 -23.73 42.61 -43.82
CA VAL A 379 -23.62 42.89 -42.38
C VAL A 379 -24.37 41.85 -41.55
N LEU A 380 -25.55 41.43 -42.01
CA LEU A 380 -26.34 40.36 -41.38
C LEU A 380 -25.65 38.99 -41.45
N GLN A 381 -25.03 38.64 -42.58
CA GLN A 381 -24.23 37.42 -42.69
C GLN A 381 -23.03 37.42 -41.73
N ARG A 382 -22.38 38.58 -41.53
CA ARG A 382 -21.28 38.74 -40.57
C ARG A 382 -21.75 38.66 -39.11
N LYS A 383 -22.92 39.21 -38.76
CA LYS A 383 -23.54 39.00 -37.44
C LYS A 383 -23.87 37.53 -37.20
N ARG A 384 -24.38 36.83 -38.23
CA ARG A 384 -24.69 35.40 -38.18
C ARG A 384 -23.43 34.56 -37.95
N SER A 385 -22.30 34.86 -38.60
CA SER A 385 -21.05 34.13 -38.39
C SER A 385 -20.47 34.32 -36.99
N ILE A 386 -20.50 35.54 -36.44
CA ILE A 386 -20.06 35.82 -35.06
C ILE A 386 -20.89 35.03 -34.04
N PHE A 387 -22.17 34.81 -34.32
CA PHE A 387 -23.05 34.04 -33.44
C PHE A 387 -22.75 32.53 -33.47
N PHE A 388 -22.42 32.00 -34.65
CA PHE A 388 -21.97 30.61 -34.82
C PHE A 388 -20.57 30.34 -34.22
N ASP A 389 -19.79 31.38 -33.93
CA ASP A 389 -18.49 31.29 -33.24
C ASP A 389 -18.60 31.46 -31.71
N SER A 390 -19.81 31.67 -31.17
CA SER A 390 -20.05 31.72 -29.73
C SER A 390 -19.62 30.41 -29.06
N PRO A 391 -19.01 30.43 -27.85
CA PRO A 391 -18.59 29.22 -27.14
C PRO A 391 -19.73 28.22 -26.86
N TYR A 392 -20.98 28.63 -27.00
CA TYR A 392 -22.17 27.76 -26.93
C TYR A 392 -22.49 27.02 -28.24
N PHE A 393 -22.01 27.53 -29.38
CA PHE A 393 -22.27 27.02 -30.72
C PHE A 393 -21.14 26.12 -31.27
N VAL A 394 -19.95 26.12 -30.64
CA VAL A 394 -18.83 25.23 -31.01
C VAL A 394 -19.23 23.76 -30.82
N LYS A 395 -19.79 23.17 -31.89
CA LYS A 395 -20.08 21.75 -32.16
C LYS A 395 -20.14 20.83 -30.92
N ARG A 396 -21.35 20.59 -30.40
CA ARG A 396 -21.73 19.26 -29.83
C ARG A 396 -22.02 18.25 -30.96
N GLY A 397 -21.19 18.23 -32.00
CA GLY A 397 -21.21 17.17 -33.01
C GLY A 397 -20.34 16.01 -32.54
N SER A 398 -20.81 14.77 -32.74
CA SER A 398 -20.09 13.51 -32.54
C SER A 398 -18.56 13.61 -32.68
N PRO A 399 -17.75 13.08 -31.73
CA PRO A 399 -16.30 13.12 -31.84
C PRO A 399 -15.82 12.03 -32.80
N THR A 400 -15.81 12.35 -34.09
CA THR A 400 -15.03 11.62 -35.10
C THR A 400 -14.38 12.64 -36.02
N GLY A 401 -13.05 12.65 -36.03
CA GLY A 401 -12.24 13.38 -37.02
C GLY A 401 -11.64 14.68 -36.50
N VAL A 402 -10.41 14.60 -36.02
CA VAL A 402 -9.47 15.72 -36.04
C VAL A 402 -9.09 15.96 -37.49
N THR A 403 -9.42 17.12 -38.06
CA THR A 403 -8.83 17.63 -39.30
C THR A 403 -8.32 19.05 -39.06
N ILE A 404 -7.01 19.21 -39.27
CA ILE A 404 -6.24 20.45 -39.23
C ILE A 404 -6.49 21.25 -40.54
N PRO A 405 -6.42 22.59 -40.54
CA PRO A 405 -6.93 23.42 -41.63
C PRO A 405 -6.03 23.46 -42.87
N LYS A 406 -6.63 23.54 -44.06
CA LYS A 406 -6.03 24.07 -45.29
C LYS A 406 -6.29 25.59 -45.38
N VAL A 407 -5.28 26.35 -45.76
CA VAL A 407 -5.32 27.76 -46.19
C VAL A 407 -4.87 27.81 -47.68
N PRO A 408 -5.32 28.80 -48.48
CA PRO A 408 -5.76 28.57 -49.85
C PRO A 408 -4.74 28.92 -50.96
N SER A 409 -5.21 28.60 -52.17
CA SER A 409 -4.69 28.66 -53.52
C SER A 409 -4.04 29.98 -54.01
N ARG A 410 -3.08 29.83 -54.94
CA ARG A 410 -3.06 30.62 -56.21
C ARG A 410 -2.23 29.96 -57.32
N ASN A 411 -2.72 30.25 -58.53
CA ASN A 411 -2.44 29.69 -59.86
C ASN A 411 -1.04 30.00 -60.43
N ILE A 412 -0.57 29.21 -61.41
CA ILE A 412 -0.32 29.60 -62.83
C ILE A 412 0.64 28.61 -63.55
N LEU A 413 0.20 28.17 -64.75
CA LEU A 413 0.89 27.66 -65.97
C LEU A 413 1.92 26.52 -65.93
N GLY A 414 1.77 25.61 -66.91
CA GLY A 414 2.89 24.95 -67.59
C GLY A 414 2.71 23.45 -67.82
N SER A 415 2.45 23.06 -69.08
CA SER A 415 2.17 21.69 -69.57
C SER A 415 3.44 20.79 -69.68
N PRO A 416 3.43 19.65 -70.41
CA PRO A 416 3.36 18.30 -69.86
C PRO A 416 4.63 17.48 -70.15
N CYS A 417 4.95 16.45 -69.34
CA CYS A 417 5.74 15.32 -69.83
C CYS A 417 5.65 14.07 -68.94
N LEU A 418 5.00 13.05 -69.51
CA LEU A 418 5.33 11.63 -69.62
C LEU A 418 6.27 10.91 -68.61
N LEU A 419 5.80 9.68 -68.34
CA LEU A 419 6.48 8.41 -68.05
C LEU A 419 6.68 7.94 -66.58
N SER A 420 5.94 6.87 -66.30
CA SER A 420 6.45 5.55 -65.88
C SER A 420 6.73 5.26 -64.39
N ARG A 421 5.76 4.55 -63.82
CA ARG A 421 5.86 3.17 -63.31
C ARG A 421 6.68 2.89 -62.02
N ASN A 422 5.90 2.36 -61.06
CA ASN A 422 6.18 1.30 -60.09
C ASN A 422 6.75 1.60 -58.69
N ASN A 423 5.90 1.21 -57.73
CA ASN A 423 6.15 0.37 -56.57
C ASN A 423 6.82 0.94 -55.30
N SER A 424 5.97 0.93 -54.26
CA SER A 424 6.16 0.27 -52.98
C SER A 424 6.62 1.09 -51.77
N LYS A 425 5.65 1.21 -50.85
CA LYS A 425 5.72 1.00 -49.39
C LYS A 425 6.65 1.90 -48.57
N ASP A 426 5.98 2.87 -47.94
CA ASP A 426 6.45 3.72 -46.86
C ASP A 426 6.82 2.95 -45.58
N SER A 427 7.92 3.37 -44.95
CA SER A 427 8.05 3.45 -43.49
C SER A 427 8.99 4.61 -43.15
N ILE A 428 8.48 5.60 -42.41
CA ILE A 428 9.19 6.81 -41.96
C ILE A 428 8.92 7.00 -40.48
N ILE A 429 9.97 7.22 -39.68
CA ILE A 429 10.03 8.13 -38.52
C ILE A 429 11.52 8.57 -38.35
N PRO A 430 11.87 9.73 -37.76
CA PRO A 430 11.50 11.13 -38.03
C PRO A 430 12.75 12.01 -38.28
N PHE A 431 12.61 13.25 -38.78
CA PHE A 431 13.42 14.40 -38.33
C PHE A 431 12.75 15.74 -38.64
N SER A 432 12.99 16.72 -37.76
CA SER A 432 12.58 18.14 -37.75
C SER A 432 13.03 18.93 -38.99
N PRO A 433 12.49 20.14 -39.29
CA PRO A 433 13.29 21.35 -39.01
C PRO A 433 12.51 22.66 -38.72
N ARG A 434 13.30 23.65 -38.27
CA ARG A 434 13.01 25.08 -38.03
C ARG A 434 13.05 25.94 -39.31
N LEU A 435 12.37 27.11 -39.26
CA LEU A 435 12.78 28.51 -39.61
C LEU A 435 11.48 29.28 -39.99
N GLY A 436 11.20 30.54 -39.64
CA GLY A 436 11.99 31.67 -39.15
C GLY A 436 11.73 32.87 -40.08
N ASN A 437 11.31 34.03 -39.56
CA ASN A 437 11.37 35.33 -40.26
C ASN A 437 11.57 36.47 -39.26
N HIS A 438 12.63 37.25 -39.45
CA HIS A 438 12.94 38.55 -38.81
C HIS A 438 12.54 39.71 -39.74
N PRO A 439 12.63 40.98 -39.29
CA PRO A 439 13.65 41.83 -39.94
C PRO A 439 14.32 42.94 -39.08
N ARG A 440 15.45 43.43 -39.64
CA ARG A 440 16.17 44.72 -39.52
C ARG A 440 17.25 44.92 -38.44
N GLY A 441 18.47 45.25 -38.92
CA GLY A 441 19.32 46.32 -38.36
C GLY A 441 20.82 46.05 -38.20
N SER A 442 21.63 46.59 -39.13
CA SER A 442 23.02 47.08 -39.02
C SER A 442 24.20 46.17 -38.61
N THR A 443 25.01 45.82 -39.63
CA THR A 443 26.48 46.01 -39.76
C THR A 443 27.39 45.96 -38.53
N PHE A 444 28.23 44.93 -38.39
CA PHE A 444 29.68 44.94 -38.71
C PHE A 444 30.28 43.54 -38.45
N SER A 445 31.18 43.14 -39.33
CA SER A 445 31.89 41.85 -39.39
C SER A 445 33.15 41.82 -38.51
N THR A 446 33.49 40.67 -37.91
CA THR A 446 34.68 39.83 -38.23
C THR A 446 34.87 38.64 -37.27
N GLU A 447 35.26 37.52 -37.87
CA GLU A 447 35.79 36.25 -37.37
C GLU A 447 36.59 36.23 -36.06
N SER A 448 36.45 35.17 -35.24
CA SER A 448 37.36 33.99 -35.28
C SER A 448 37.27 33.14 -33.99
N GLN A 449 37.84 31.95 -34.12
CA GLN A 449 37.78 30.76 -33.27
C GLN A 449 38.31 30.92 -31.84
N GLY A 450 38.00 29.94 -30.96
CA GLY A 450 39.03 29.47 -30.01
C GLY A 450 38.56 28.94 -28.67
N LYS A 451 38.91 27.67 -28.42
CA LYS A 451 38.85 26.91 -27.17
C LYS A 451 39.66 27.53 -25.99
N LEU A 452 39.32 27.02 -24.79
CA LEU A 452 40.19 26.57 -23.68
C LEU A 452 40.59 27.54 -22.52
N ARG A 453 40.25 27.06 -21.30
CA ARG A 453 41.06 26.93 -20.05
C ARG A 453 41.40 28.16 -19.16
N ARG A 454 40.98 28.02 -17.88
CA ARG A 454 41.60 28.41 -16.57
C ARG A 454 42.69 29.51 -16.54
N ARG A 455 42.54 30.47 -15.59
CA ARG A 455 43.34 30.59 -14.34
C ARG A 455 43.08 31.88 -13.52
N HIS A 456 43.17 31.73 -12.18
CA HIS A 456 43.57 32.67 -11.09
C HIS A 456 42.78 33.99 -10.90
N SER A 457 42.65 34.63 -9.73
CA SER A 457 43.34 34.64 -8.42
C SER A 457 42.32 35.20 -7.39
N MET A 458 42.09 34.67 -6.19
CA MET A 458 42.82 34.82 -4.92
C MET A 458 43.15 36.28 -4.54
N GLU A 459 42.42 36.81 -3.56
CA GLU A 459 42.86 37.80 -2.56
C GLU A 459 41.95 37.70 -1.32
N ASP A 460 42.57 37.43 -0.18
CA ASP A 460 42.00 37.33 1.18
C ASP A 460 41.96 38.71 1.85
N ILE A 461 40.93 39.02 2.64
CA ILE A 461 41.05 39.87 3.83
C ILE A 461 40.13 39.32 4.93
N ASP A 462 40.77 38.98 6.05
CA ASP A 462 40.27 38.45 7.31
C ASP A 462 39.83 39.60 8.25
N ILE A 463 38.68 39.49 8.93
CA ILE A 463 38.42 40.13 10.24
C ILE A 463 37.55 39.18 11.07
N GLY A 464 38.03 38.85 12.28
CA GLY A 464 37.57 37.73 13.09
C GLY A 464 36.34 37.96 13.96
N GLY A 465 35.93 36.89 14.65
CA GLY A 465 35.00 36.97 15.79
C GLY A 465 34.26 35.66 16.13
N GLY A 466 34.76 34.92 17.13
CA GLY A 466 33.91 34.25 18.14
C GLY A 466 33.62 32.74 18.04
N ARG A 467 34.45 31.93 18.70
CA ARG A 467 34.14 30.96 19.82
C ARG A 467 32.69 30.39 19.91
N VAL A 468 32.36 29.12 20.16
CA VAL A 468 32.99 27.88 20.70
C VAL A 468 32.11 26.68 20.25
N LYS A 469 32.67 25.49 20.00
CA LYS A 469 31.99 24.20 20.18
C LYS A 469 32.85 23.24 20.99
N PHE A 470 32.15 22.42 21.79
CA PHE A 470 32.60 21.57 22.88
C PHE A 470 33.49 20.38 22.46
N ALA A 471 34.32 19.99 23.42
CA ALA A 471 35.38 18.99 23.36
C ALA A 471 34.88 17.54 23.47
N ASP A 472 35.73 16.65 22.97
CA ASP A 472 35.65 15.20 22.97
C ASP A 472 36.77 14.61 23.85
N SER A 473 36.51 13.42 24.39
CA SER A 473 37.36 12.37 24.99
C SER A 473 38.62 12.68 25.82
N SER A 474 38.83 11.93 26.91
CA SER A 474 39.81 10.81 27.03
C SER A 474 40.17 10.44 28.50
N ASP A 475 40.57 9.18 28.66
CA ASP A 475 40.87 8.38 29.86
C ASP A 475 42.16 8.79 30.63
N GLU A 476 42.26 8.45 31.93
CA GLU A 476 43.37 7.68 32.56
C GLU A 476 43.32 7.60 34.11
N GLU A 477 43.35 6.35 34.60
CA GLU A 477 44.08 5.70 35.72
C GLU A 477 44.12 6.15 37.22
N ASP A 478 43.74 5.17 38.05
CA ASP A 478 44.40 4.55 39.23
C ASP A 478 44.32 5.04 40.71
N ARG A 479 43.74 4.11 41.52
CA ARG A 479 44.06 3.57 42.88
C ARG A 479 43.90 4.42 44.16
N GLU A 480 43.08 3.93 45.11
CA GLU A 480 43.48 3.05 46.25
C GLU A 480 42.29 2.68 47.19
N LYS A 481 42.26 1.40 47.63
CA LYS A 481 41.92 0.79 48.96
C LYS A 481 40.72 1.34 49.79
N GLU A 482 39.92 0.60 50.56
CA GLU A 482 39.94 -0.76 51.13
C GLU A 482 38.53 -1.11 51.71
N LYS A 483 38.37 -2.36 52.15
CA LYS A 483 37.17 -3.09 52.60
C LYS A 483 36.47 -2.52 53.86
N GLU A 484 35.15 -2.73 54.00
CA GLU A 484 34.54 -3.63 55.01
C GLU A 484 32.99 -3.65 55.06
N LYS A 485 32.46 -4.89 55.09
CA LYS A 485 31.34 -5.44 55.88
C LYS A 485 29.95 -4.74 55.93
N GLY A 486 28.98 -5.43 55.30
CA GLY A 486 27.90 -6.15 56.02
C GLY A 486 26.72 -5.36 56.64
N PRO A 487 25.54 -5.99 56.78
CA PRO A 487 24.26 -5.32 56.52
C PRO A 487 23.51 -4.88 57.79
N LYS A 488 22.69 -3.84 57.68
CA LYS A 488 21.59 -3.59 58.63
C LYS A 488 20.31 -3.15 57.91
N SER A 489 19.29 -3.97 58.13
CA SER A 489 17.88 -3.73 57.94
C SER A 489 17.41 -2.39 58.52
N PHE A 490 16.57 -1.65 57.80
CA PHE A 490 15.49 -0.86 58.42
C PHE A 490 14.39 -0.57 57.39
N ASN A 491 13.16 -0.98 57.73
CA ASN A 491 11.93 -0.58 57.05
C ASN A 491 11.65 0.91 57.33
N MET A 492 11.31 1.70 56.31
CA MET A 492 10.20 2.65 56.45
C MET A 492 9.63 3.08 55.10
N THR A 493 8.30 3.08 55.07
CA THR A 493 7.38 3.52 54.04
C THR A 493 7.48 5.03 53.75
N ARG A 494 7.50 5.42 52.45
CA ARG A 494 6.78 6.61 51.99
C ARG A 494 6.56 6.64 50.48
N LYS A 495 5.31 6.96 50.13
CA LYS A 495 4.78 7.29 48.80
C LYS A 495 5.55 8.44 48.14
N SER A 496 5.81 8.35 46.83
CA SER A 496 5.51 9.43 45.88
C SER A 496 5.69 9.00 44.42
N SER A 497 4.62 9.21 43.66
CA SER A 497 4.45 9.41 42.23
C SER A 497 5.71 9.63 41.38
N ILE A 498 5.85 8.84 40.31
CA ILE A 498 6.69 9.18 39.15
C ILE A 498 5.84 9.01 37.88
N LYS A 499 5.68 10.12 37.15
CA LYS A 499 5.29 10.16 35.74
C LYS A 499 6.44 9.55 34.94
N ILE A 500 6.12 8.57 34.11
CA ILE A 500 7.06 7.98 33.15
C ILE A 500 6.70 8.51 31.76
N TRP A 501 7.74 9.00 31.09
CA TRP A 501 7.78 9.38 29.69
C TRP A 501 7.65 8.17 28.77
#